data_AF-A0A1Y1W0J4-F1
#
_entry.id   AF-A0A1Y1W0J4-F1
#
_cell.length_a   1.000
_cell.length_b   1.000
_cell.length_c   1.000
_cell.angle_alpha   90.00
_cell.angle_beta   90.00
_cell.angle_gamma   90.00
#
_symmetry.space_group_name_H-M   'P 1'
#
loop_
_entity.id
_entity.type
_entity.pdbx_description
1 polymer ?
#
loop_
_entity_poly.entity_id
_entity_poly.type
_entity_poly.pdbx_seq_one_letter_code
_entity_poly.pdbx_strand_id
1 'polypeptide(L)'
;MWARRFAGNLLQSRLPAVNLSLLARPSSLSTPSALVKTQQHQQIRNYQNLQPRRRKHKKAQKGRVPVRTGGSTKGNYMAFGEYGLRVKSGLRLPAKTITACYATIRRKLKPIKGLKVWLRVFPDIPVTTKGTEVRMGKGKGAFDYWACRVPKDKIIFELQGPGLNAELAKDALRQAGFKIGVPTEFVIKNDETKQPKKADLPPTTVPFHHAK
;
A
#
# COMPACT_ATOMS: atom_id res chain seq x y z
N MET A 1 -9.70 39.29 -54.86
CA MET A 1 -9.82 39.48 -56.32
C MET A 1 -10.21 38.12 -56.90
N TRP A 2 -11.25 37.88 -57.67
CA TRP A 2 -12.28 38.66 -58.38
C TRP A 2 -13.41 37.61 -58.65
N ALA A 3 -14.64 37.80 -58.14
CA ALA A 3 -15.87 38.11 -58.91
C ALA A 3 -16.00 37.33 -60.25
N ARG A 4 -17.11 36.63 -60.55
CA ARG A 4 -18.47 37.11 -60.93
C ARG A 4 -19.38 35.85 -61.04
N ARG A 5 -20.61 35.71 -60.50
CA ARG A 5 -21.92 36.40 -60.67
C ARG A 5 -22.43 36.52 -62.12
N PHE A 6 -23.56 35.84 -62.41
CA PHE A 6 -24.74 36.30 -63.18
C PHE A 6 -25.90 35.36 -62.78
N ALA A 7 -26.90 35.74 -61.97
CA ALA A 7 -28.00 36.71 -62.14
C ALA A 7 -29.18 36.16 -62.98
N GLY A 8 -30.34 36.09 -62.34
CA GLY A 8 -31.63 35.65 -62.90
C GLY A 8 -32.80 36.02 -61.97
N ASN A 9 -33.13 37.31 -62.00
CA ASN A 9 -34.34 38.03 -61.56
C ASN A 9 -35.66 37.34 -62.08
N LEU A 10 -36.92 37.54 -61.64
CA LEU A 10 -37.70 38.61 -60.98
C LEU A 10 -39.08 38.05 -60.55
N LEU A 11 -39.69 38.71 -59.54
CA LEU A 11 -41.12 39.08 -59.36
C LEU A 11 -42.27 38.06 -59.11
N GLN A 12 -43.03 38.40 -58.04
CA GLN A 12 -44.52 38.45 -57.89
C GLN A 12 -45.33 37.15 -58.14
N SER A 13 -46.39 36.78 -57.42
CA SER A 13 -47.27 37.43 -56.44
C SER A 13 -48.29 36.40 -55.90
N ARG A 14 -48.72 36.55 -54.64
CA ARG A 14 -50.10 36.44 -54.11
C ARG A 14 -50.95 35.14 -54.21
N LEU A 15 -51.26 34.64 -53.00
CA LEU A 15 -52.52 34.06 -52.46
C LEU A 15 -52.86 32.56 -52.71
N PRO A 16 -53.72 31.91 -51.89
CA PRO A 16 -54.39 32.35 -50.65
C PRO A 16 -54.16 31.43 -49.43
N ALA A 17 -54.55 31.97 -48.26
CA ALA A 17 -54.68 31.23 -47.01
C ALA A 17 -55.79 30.18 -47.09
N VAL A 18 -55.52 28.98 -46.58
CA VAL A 18 -56.55 28.00 -46.22
C VAL A 18 -56.32 27.61 -44.77
N ASN A 19 -57.31 27.94 -43.95
CA ASN A 19 -57.38 27.74 -42.52
C ASN A 19 -57.71 26.26 -42.26
N LEU A 20 -56.82 25.50 -41.62
CA LEU A 20 -57.16 24.17 -41.11
C LEU A 20 -57.09 24.18 -39.58
N SER A 21 -58.26 24.41 -39.00
CA SER A 21 -58.59 24.15 -37.62
C SER A 21 -58.29 22.70 -37.22
N LEU A 22 -57.66 22.57 -36.05
CA LEU A 22 -57.98 21.61 -35.00
C LEU A 22 -58.05 20.13 -35.40
N LEU A 23 -56.88 19.46 -35.42
CA LEU A 23 -56.77 18.10 -34.90
C LEU A 23 -55.55 18.02 -33.99
N ALA A 24 -55.83 17.85 -32.69
CA ALA A 24 -54.84 17.67 -31.65
C ALA A 24 -53.93 16.48 -31.99
N ARG A 25 -52.63 16.75 -32.20
CA ARG A 25 -51.59 15.72 -32.19
C ARG A 25 -51.09 15.55 -30.76
N PRO A 26 -51.08 14.33 -30.20
CA PRO A 26 -50.61 14.10 -28.85
C PRO A 26 -49.12 14.45 -28.77
N SER A 27 -48.76 15.12 -27.68
CA SER A 27 -47.38 15.40 -27.28
C SER A 27 -46.54 14.12 -27.35
N SER A 28 -45.58 14.07 -28.27
CA SER A 28 -44.51 13.09 -28.21
C SER A 28 -43.72 13.37 -26.94
N LEU A 29 -43.96 12.56 -25.91
CA LEU A 29 -43.13 12.44 -24.72
C LEU A 29 -41.67 12.40 -25.16
N SER A 30 -40.91 13.44 -24.82
CA SER A 30 -39.46 13.38 -24.84
C SER A 30 -39.06 12.35 -23.79
N THR A 31 -38.71 11.14 -24.24
CA THR A 31 -38.03 10.19 -23.39
C THR A 31 -36.75 10.89 -22.91
N PRO A 32 -36.55 11.12 -21.59
CA PRO A 32 -35.25 11.58 -21.15
C PRO A 32 -34.28 10.45 -21.48
N SER A 33 -33.41 10.68 -22.47
CA SER A 33 -32.26 9.83 -22.75
C SER A 33 -31.55 9.66 -21.42
N ALA A 34 -31.69 8.47 -20.83
CA ALA A 34 -31.10 8.16 -19.55
C ALA A 34 -29.62 8.48 -19.68
N LEU A 35 -29.18 9.48 -18.90
CA LEU A 35 -27.78 9.80 -18.66
C LEU A 35 -27.07 8.47 -18.41
N VAL A 36 -26.41 7.93 -19.45
CA VAL A 36 -25.44 6.88 -19.28
C VAL A 36 -24.38 7.54 -18.42
N LYS A 37 -24.45 7.25 -17.12
CA LYS A 37 -23.35 7.54 -16.21
C LYS A 37 -22.19 6.77 -16.80
N THR A 38 -21.37 7.44 -17.59
CA THR A 38 -20.05 6.95 -17.97
C THR A 38 -19.44 6.60 -16.62
N GLN A 39 -19.34 5.31 -16.34
CA GLN A 39 -18.69 4.80 -15.15
C GLN A 39 -17.27 5.34 -15.26
N GLN A 40 -17.03 6.50 -14.66
CA GLN A 40 -15.68 7.00 -14.53
C GLN A 40 -15.01 5.90 -13.73
N HIS A 41 -14.22 5.07 -14.41
CA HIS A 41 -13.35 4.13 -13.75
C HIS A 41 -12.45 5.01 -12.90
N GLN A 42 -12.83 5.18 -11.64
CA GLN A 42 -12.00 5.82 -10.66
C GLN A 42 -10.75 4.96 -10.68
N GLN A 43 -9.68 5.49 -11.26
CA GLN A 43 -8.39 4.87 -11.16
C GLN A 43 -8.16 4.73 -9.67
N ILE A 44 -8.29 3.52 -9.13
CA ILE A 44 -7.97 3.25 -7.75
C ILE A 44 -6.47 3.47 -7.71
N ARG A 45 -6.06 4.69 -7.38
CA ARG A 45 -4.68 5.03 -7.09
C ARG A 45 -4.39 4.31 -5.79
N ASN A 46 -4.06 3.02 -5.89
CA ASN A 46 -3.46 2.22 -4.84
C ASN A 46 -2.05 2.75 -4.58
N TYR A 47 -1.92 4.04 -4.27
CA TYR A 47 -0.78 4.49 -3.52
C TYR A 47 -0.94 3.77 -2.19
N GLN A 48 -0.12 2.75 -1.92
CA GLN A 48 0.01 2.21 -0.59
C GLN A 48 0.55 3.33 0.28
N ASN A 49 -0.36 4.19 0.73
CA ASN A 49 -0.07 5.23 1.66
C ASN A 49 0.13 4.49 2.98
N LEU A 50 1.38 4.19 3.31
CA LEU A 50 1.81 3.49 4.52
C LEU A 50 1.62 4.40 5.74
N GLN A 51 0.37 4.79 5.96
CA GLN A 51 -0.11 5.57 7.08
C GLN A 51 -1.48 5.02 7.53
N PRO A 52 -1.73 4.91 8.84
CA PRO A 52 -3.06 4.59 9.32
C PRO A 52 -4.01 5.75 9.07
N ARG A 53 -5.21 5.43 8.61
CA ARG A 53 -6.24 6.42 8.25
C ARG A 53 -6.79 7.19 9.46
N ARG A 54 -6.89 6.55 10.63
CA ARG A 54 -7.48 7.13 11.84
C ARG A 54 -6.65 6.76 13.07
N ARG A 55 -6.50 7.69 14.00
CA ARG A 55 -5.89 7.46 15.32
C ARG A 55 -6.40 8.46 16.35
N LYS A 56 -6.58 8.00 17.59
CA LYS A 56 -6.92 8.83 18.77
C LYS A 56 -5.95 9.99 19.02
N HIS A 57 -4.63 9.77 18.95
CA HIS A 57 -3.62 10.80 19.31
C HIS A 57 -2.61 11.09 18.20
N LYS A 58 -2.48 12.34 17.76
CA LYS A 58 -1.54 12.69 16.66
C LYS A 58 -0.06 12.42 17.00
N LYS A 59 0.34 12.60 18.27
CA LYS A 59 1.72 12.39 18.76
C LYS A 59 1.76 11.19 19.73
N ALA A 60 2.82 10.39 19.69
CA ALA A 60 3.02 9.26 20.61
C ALA A 60 4.44 9.25 21.17
N GLN A 61 4.62 8.73 22.39
CA GLN A 61 5.95 8.56 22.99
C GLN A 61 6.84 7.63 22.15
N LYS A 62 8.16 7.79 22.23
CA LYS A 62 9.13 7.08 21.38
C LYS A 62 9.08 5.56 21.59
N GLY A 63 8.94 5.10 22.84
CA GLY A 63 9.02 3.69 23.23
C GLY A 63 10.38 3.05 22.89
N ARG A 64 10.43 1.72 22.91
CA ARG A 64 11.60 0.90 22.51
C ARG A 64 11.14 -0.24 21.62
N VAL A 65 12.06 -0.81 20.83
CA VAL A 65 11.80 -2.04 20.07
C VAL A 65 11.72 -3.20 21.06
N PRO A 66 10.66 -4.02 21.04
CA PRO A 66 10.51 -5.10 22.00
C PRO A 66 11.56 -6.19 21.76
N VAL A 67 12.26 -6.60 22.82
CA VAL A 67 13.09 -7.80 22.84
C VAL A 67 12.24 -8.94 23.38
N ARG A 68 12.18 -10.05 22.64
CA ARG A 68 11.26 -11.16 22.93
C ARG A 68 11.93 -12.19 23.84
N THR A 69 12.14 -11.84 25.10
CA THR A 69 12.78 -12.73 26.08
C THR A 69 11.96 -13.99 26.33
N GLY A 70 10.63 -13.89 26.37
CA GLY A 70 9.72 -15.03 26.58
C GLY A 70 9.49 -15.92 25.34
N GLY A 71 10.44 -16.00 24.40
CA GLY A 71 10.36 -16.93 23.27
C GLY A 71 9.23 -16.67 22.25
N SER A 72 8.71 -15.44 22.14
CA SER A 72 7.56 -15.15 21.28
C SER A 72 7.86 -15.40 19.79
N THR A 73 7.05 -16.28 19.19
CA THR A 73 7.21 -16.81 17.83
C THR A 73 6.46 -15.99 16.76
N LYS A 74 5.67 -14.99 17.20
CA LYS A 74 4.73 -14.25 16.37
C LYS A 74 5.41 -13.55 15.18
N GLY A 75 5.05 -13.92 13.96
CA GLY A 75 5.56 -13.28 12.74
C GLY A 75 7.04 -13.56 12.41
N ASN A 76 7.63 -14.61 12.98
CA ASN A 76 8.93 -15.16 12.56
C ASN A 76 8.77 -16.22 11.43
N TYR A 77 7.55 -16.63 11.12
CA TYR A 77 7.24 -17.61 10.07
C TYR A 77 6.54 -16.95 8.87
N MET A 78 6.68 -17.56 7.69
CA MET A 78 5.94 -17.15 6.49
C MET A 78 4.49 -17.65 6.59
N ALA A 79 3.51 -16.79 6.37
CA ALA A 79 2.10 -17.20 6.43
C ALA A 79 1.39 -17.16 5.08
N PHE A 80 1.81 -16.27 4.16
CA PHE A 80 1.17 -16.12 2.85
C PHE A 80 2.10 -16.59 1.74
N GLY A 81 3.31 -16.04 1.68
CA GLY A 81 4.25 -16.31 0.58
C GLY A 81 5.06 -17.60 0.72
N GLU A 82 5.79 -17.89 -0.35
CA GLU A 82 6.75 -19.00 -0.44
C GLU A 82 8.16 -18.58 -0.03
N TYR A 83 8.51 -17.32 -0.28
CA TYR A 83 9.80 -16.74 0.08
C TYR A 83 9.60 -15.50 0.95
N GLY A 84 10.54 -15.24 1.86
CA GLY A 84 10.47 -14.12 2.79
C GLY A 84 11.80 -13.44 3.08
N LEU A 85 11.72 -12.18 3.51
CA LEU A 85 12.85 -11.42 4.05
C LEU A 85 12.69 -11.24 5.56
N ARG A 86 13.56 -11.89 6.32
CA ARG A 86 13.63 -11.83 7.79
C ARG A 86 14.72 -10.87 8.23
N VAL A 87 14.47 -10.16 9.33
CA VAL A 87 15.47 -9.27 9.96
C VAL A 87 16.22 -10.00 11.06
N LYS A 88 17.55 -9.88 11.12
CA LYS A 88 18.37 -10.52 12.16
C LYS A 88 18.61 -9.69 13.41
N SER A 89 18.30 -8.39 13.37
CA SER A 89 18.38 -7.49 14.52
C SER A 89 17.08 -6.71 14.71
N GLY A 90 16.80 -6.26 15.93
CA GLY A 90 15.64 -5.42 16.20
C GLY A 90 15.88 -4.00 15.69
N LEU A 91 14.92 -3.43 14.96
CA LEU A 91 15.00 -2.03 14.50
C LEU A 91 13.66 -1.30 14.56
N ARG A 92 13.73 0.02 14.42
CA ARG A 92 12.58 0.86 14.11
C ARG A 92 12.58 1.20 12.63
N LEU A 93 11.67 0.59 11.88
CA LEU A 93 11.65 0.67 10.43
C LEU A 93 10.72 1.81 9.96
N PRO A 94 11.23 2.84 9.28
CA PRO A 94 10.41 3.94 8.78
C PRO A 94 9.66 3.55 7.50
N ALA A 95 8.49 4.15 7.28
CA ALA A 95 7.64 3.91 6.12
C ALA A 95 8.36 4.18 4.78
N LYS A 96 9.22 5.23 4.74
CA LYS A 96 10.03 5.56 3.56
C LYS A 96 10.92 4.40 3.11
N THR A 97 11.57 3.72 4.07
CA THR A 97 12.42 2.55 3.79
C THR A 97 11.59 1.37 3.31
N ILE A 98 10.41 1.13 3.89
CA ILE A 98 9.50 0.06 3.44
C ILE A 98 9.11 0.30 1.97
N THR A 99 8.71 1.52 1.61
CA THR A 99 8.37 1.88 0.24
C THR A 99 9.56 1.69 -0.70
N ALA A 100 10.78 2.07 -0.29
CA ALA A 100 11.99 1.88 -1.08
C ALA A 100 12.30 0.39 -1.31
N CYS A 101 12.14 -0.45 -0.29
CA CYS A 101 12.30 -1.90 -0.40
C CYS A 101 11.25 -2.50 -1.34
N TYR A 102 9.99 -2.15 -1.16
CA TYR A 102 8.88 -2.62 -2.00
C TYR A 102 9.09 -2.24 -3.47
N ALA A 103 9.49 -1.00 -3.75
CA ALA A 103 9.81 -0.54 -5.10
C ALA A 103 10.97 -1.31 -5.72
N THR A 104 11.97 -1.70 -4.93
CA THR A 104 13.12 -2.50 -5.38
C THR A 104 12.71 -3.91 -5.78
N ILE A 105 11.92 -4.58 -4.93
CA ILE A 105 11.35 -5.91 -5.19
C ILE A 105 10.51 -5.86 -6.47
N ARG A 106 9.58 -4.90 -6.56
CA ARG A 106 8.72 -4.72 -7.73
C ARG A 106 9.51 -4.45 -9.01
N ARG A 107 10.60 -3.70 -8.94
CA ARG A 107 11.46 -3.43 -10.10
C ARG A 107 12.18 -4.68 -10.56
N LYS A 108 12.75 -5.47 -9.64
CA LYS A 108 13.50 -6.68 -10.01
C LYS A 108 12.60 -7.81 -10.52
N LEU A 109 11.44 -7.97 -9.91
CA LEU A 109 10.49 -9.02 -10.25
C LEU A 109 9.40 -8.56 -11.24
N LYS A 110 9.62 -7.41 -11.91
CA LYS A 110 8.72 -6.88 -12.95
C LYS A 110 8.36 -7.89 -14.06
N PRO A 111 9.27 -8.76 -14.54
CA PRO A 111 8.95 -9.71 -15.60
C PRO A 111 7.91 -10.77 -15.21
N ILE A 112 7.78 -11.08 -13.92
CA ILE A 112 6.88 -12.13 -13.43
C ILE A 112 5.45 -11.58 -13.36
N LYS A 113 4.59 -12.11 -14.23
CA LYS A 113 3.16 -11.80 -14.21
C LYS A 113 2.50 -12.51 -13.02
N GLY A 114 1.61 -11.80 -12.31
CA GLY A 114 0.89 -12.37 -11.17
C GLY A 114 1.67 -12.41 -9.85
N LEU A 115 2.83 -11.74 -9.76
CA LEU A 115 3.58 -11.62 -8.51
C LEU A 115 2.75 -10.94 -7.40
N LYS A 116 2.59 -11.65 -6.28
CA LYS A 116 2.03 -11.14 -5.04
C LYS A 116 3.16 -10.83 -4.07
N VAL A 117 3.15 -9.61 -3.53
CA VAL A 117 4.11 -9.13 -2.54
C VAL A 117 3.32 -8.68 -1.33
N TRP A 118 3.57 -9.32 -0.19
CA TRP A 118 2.96 -8.94 1.08
C TRP A 118 3.94 -8.17 1.94
N LEU A 119 3.41 -7.14 2.60
CA LEU A 119 4.07 -6.45 3.68
C LEU A 119 3.52 -6.99 5.01
N ARG A 120 4.38 -7.60 5.82
CA ARG A 120 4.02 -8.22 7.11
C ARG A 120 4.06 -7.26 8.29
N VAL A 121 4.59 -6.05 8.08
CA VAL A 121 4.73 -5.02 9.10
C VAL A 121 4.09 -3.73 8.63
N PHE A 122 3.21 -3.14 9.44
CA PHE A 122 2.56 -1.88 9.10
C PHE A 122 3.11 -0.74 9.98
N PRO A 123 3.50 0.41 9.40
CA PRO A 123 4.00 1.55 10.17
C PRO A 123 2.86 2.32 10.84
N ASP A 124 2.65 2.02 12.12
CA ASP A 124 1.54 2.49 12.95
C ASP A 124 1.95 3.58 13.96
N ILE A 125 3.25 3.80 14.16
CA ILE A 125 3.79 4.71 15.18
C ILE A 125 4.14 6.06 14.53
N PRO A 126 3.71 7.20 15.13
CA PRO A 126 4.04 8.51 14.61
C PRO A 126 5.40 8.93 15.14
N VAL A 127 6.28 9.32 14.25
CA VAL A 127 7.55 9.92 14.62
C VAL A 127 7.39 11.42 14.53
N THR A 128 7.74 12.10 15.62
CA THR A 128 7.77 13.56 15.68
C THR A 128 9.19 14.01 15.93
N THR A 129 9.61 15.03 15.21
CA THR A 129 10.96 15.60 15.29
C THR A 129 10.84 17.10 15.61
N LYS A 130 11.72 17.63 16.45
CA LYS A 130 11.88 19.09 16.61
C LYS A 130 12.90 19.57 15.58
N GLY A 131 12.73 20.78 15.05
CA GLY A 131 13.70 21.37 14.13
C GLY A 131 15.08 21.47 14.76
N THR A 132 16.12 21.27 13.96
CA THR A 132 17.50 21.29 14.43
C THR A 132 17.90 22.68 14.97
N GLU A 133 17.29 23.75 14.44
CA GLU A 133 17.51 25.12 14.90
C GLU A 133 16.93 25.43 16.30
N VAL A 134 15.98 24.63 16.79
CA VAL A 134 15.21 24.95 18.00
C VAL A 134 15.86 24.35 19.26
N ARG A 135 16.01 25.17 20.31
CA ARG A 135 16.50 24.73 21.62
C ARG A 135 15.55 23.75 22.33
N MET A 136 16.06 23.09 23.36
CA MET A 136 15.30 22.17 24.21
C MET A 136 14.16 22.89 24.96
N GLY A 137 13.15 22.14 25.41
CA GLY A 137 11.92 22.70 26.00
C GLY A 137 10.78 22.95 24.98
N LYS A 138 9.83 23.84 25.34
CA LYS A 138 8.67 24.27 24.53
C LYS A 138 7.79 23.12 23.98
N GLY A 139 7.77 21.98 24.67
CA GLY A 139 6.98 20.82 24.31
C GLY A 139 7.56 19.97 23.17
N LYS A 140 6.69 19.23 22.49
CA LYS A 140 7.04 18.20 21.50
C LYS A 140 6.88 18.69 20.07
N GLY A 141 7.81 18.30 19.20
CA GLY A 141 7.85 18.69 17.79
C GLY A 141 6.65 18.24 16.94
N ALA A 142 6.67 18.63 15.67
CA ALA A 142 5.67 18.30 14.68
C ALA A 142 5.81 16.83 14.21
N PHE A 143 4.77 16.31 13.55
CA PHE A 143 4.81 14.98 12.92
C PHE A 143 5.75 15.00 11.70
N ASP A 144 6.54 13.94 11.54
CA ASP A 144 7.55 13.81 10.50
C ASP A 144 7.25 12.60 9.60
N TYR A 145 7.27 11.38 10.17
CA TYR A 145 6.98 10.16 9.40
C TYR A 145 6.38 9.04 10.25
N TRP A 146 5.87 8.01 9.57
CA TRP A 146 5.37 6.79 10.17
C TRP A 146 6.47 5.73 10.28
N ALA A 147 6.50 4.99 11.38
CA ALA A 147 7.43 3.89 11.56
C ALA A 147 6.76 2.70 12.26
N CYS A 148 7.34 1.51 12.14
CA CYS A 148 6.98 0.34 12.93
C CYS A 148 8.17 -0.14 13.78
N ARG A 149 7.86 -0.81 14.89
CA ARG A 149 8.85 -1.52 15.69
C ARG A 149 8.94 -2.95 15.19
N VAL A 150 10.11 -3.36 14.75
CA VAL A 150 10.36 -4.70 14.20
C VAL A 150 11.32 -5.42 15.16
N PRO A 151 10.84 -6.42 15.93
CA PRO A 151 11.71 -7.24 16.76
C PRO A 151 12.63 -8.13 15.91
N LYS A 152 13.63 -8.70 16.56
CA LYS A 152 14.55 -9.68 15.98
C LYS A 152 13.79 -10.86 15.35
N ASP A 153 14.31 -11.36 14.24
CA ASP A 153 13.82 -12.52 13.49
C ASP A 153 12.38 -12.38 12.99
N LYS A 154 11.84 -11.16 12.90
CA LYS A 154 10.53 -10.91 12.29
C LYS A 154 10.64 -10.83 10.76
N ILE A 155 9.66 -11.37 10.06
CA ILE A 155 9.55 -11.28 8.60
C ILE A 155 8.91 -9.94 8.22
N ILE A 156 9.50 -9.24 7.24
CA ILE A 156 9.01 -7.95 6.74
C ILE A 156 8.24 -8.14 5.43
N PHE A 157 8.83 -8.85 4.46
CA PHE A 157 8.25 -9.06 3.14
C PHE A 157 8.06 -10.54 2.88
N GLU A 158 6.99 -10.88 2.16
CA GLU A 158 6.75 -12.20 1.61
C GLU A 158 6.44 -12.07 0.12
N LEU A 159 6.88 -13.07 -0.66
CA LEU A 159 6.72 -13.15 -2.10
C LEU A 159 6.06 -14.48 -2.48
N GLN A 160 5.19 -14.41 -3.49
CA GLN A 160 4.66 -15.59 -4.18
C GLN A 160 4.35 -15.20 -5.63
N GLY A 161 4.58 -16.10 -6.57
CA GLY A 161 4.18 -15.91 -7.95
C GLY A 161 4.39 -17.17 -8.78
N PRO A 162 3.57 -17.39 -9.83
CA PRO A 162 3.78 -18.50 -10.74
C PRO A 162 5.11 -18.31 -11.47
N GLY A 163 6.00 -19.29 -11.36
CA GLY A 163 7.34 -19.25 -11.97
C GLY A 163 8.39 -18.45 -11.20
N LEU A 164 8.17 -18.13 -9.92
CA LEU A 164 9.19 -17.48 -9.09
C LEU A 164 10.25 -18.49 -8.63
N ASN A 165 11.41 -18.47 -9.31
CA ASN A 165 12.57 -19.26 -8.89
C ASN A 165 13.21 -18.69 -7.60
N ALA A 166 13.74 -19.57 -6.75
CA ALA A 166 14.35 -19.23 -5.47
C ALA A 166 15.55 -18.29 -5.63
N GLU A 167 16.38 -18.48 -6.66
CA GLU A 167 17.55 -17.63 -6.94
C GLU A 167 17.14 -16.18 -7.22
N LEU A 168 16.14 -16.00 -8.08
CA LEU A 168 15.63 -14.69 -8.44
C LEU A 168 14.95 -13.99 -7.25
N ALA A 169 14.20 -14.76 -6.44
CA ALA A 169 13.63 -14.26 -5.19
C ALA A 169 14.72 -13.83 -4.20
N LYS A 170 15.76 -14.65 -4.04
CA LYS A 170 16.90 -14.38 -3.16
C LYS A 170 17.63 -13.10 -3.57
N ASP A 171 17.89 -12.91 -4.86
CA ASP A 171 18.54 -11.69 -5.35
C ASP A 171 17.67 -10.44 -5.17
N ALA A 172 16.37 -10.52 -5.46
CA ALA A 172 15.45 -9.40 -5.26
C ALA A 172 15.35 -9.01 -3.77
N LEU A 173 15.25 -10.00 -2.88
CA LEU A 173 15.16 -9.78 -1.44
C LEU A 173 16.50 -9.34 -0.84
N ARG A 174 17.64 -9.79 -1.38
CA ARG A 174 18.98 -9.29 -1.01
C ARG A 174 19.13 -7.81 -1.32
N GLN A 175 18.72 -7.36 -2.52
CA GLN A 175 18.73 -5.95 -2.89
C GLN A 175 17.81 -5.10 -2.00
N ALA A 176 16.66 -5.63 -1.62
CA ALA A 176 15.77 -4.99 -0.66
C ALA A 176 16.41 -4.94 0.74
N GLY A 177 17.08 -6.01 1.18
CA GLY A 177 17.78 -6.10 2.46
C GLY A 177 18.82 -5.01 2.66
N PHE A 178 19.61 -4.68 1.62
CA PHE A 178 20.58 -3.58 1.68
C PHE A 178 19.95 -2.22 2.02
N LYS A 179 18.67 -2.00 1.70
CA LYS A 179 17.98 -0.74 2.00
C LYS A 179 17.48 -0.65 3.44
N ILE A 180 17.37 -1.77 4.16
CA ILE A 180 16.85 -1.83 5.53
C ILE A 180 17.89 -1.34 6.54
N GLY A 181 19.19 -1.43 6.22
CA GLY A 181 20.28 -0.93 7.06
C GLY A 181 20.61 -1.83 8.25
N VAL A 182 20.10 -3.07 8.26
CA VAL A 182 20.49 -4.10 9.23
C VAL A 182 20.67 -5.45 8.54
N PRO A 183 21.36 -6.42 9.17
CA PRO A 183 21.49 -7.75 8.61
C PRO A 183 20.13 -8.42 8.44
N THR A 184 19.93 -8.99 7.26
CA THR A 184 18.69 -9.68 6.87
C THR A 184 19.01 -11.07 6.35
N GLU A 185 17.99 -11.92 6.32
CA GLU A 185 18.11 -13.31 5.89
C GLU A 185 16.95 -13.65 4.96
N PHE A 186 17.28 -14.38 3.90
CA PHE A 186 16.32 -14.99 3.01
C PHE A 186 15.77 -16.26 3.66
N VAL A 187 14.45 -16.44 3.60
CA VAL A 187 13.77 -17.58 4.21
C VAL A 187 12.84 -18.22 3.16
N ILE A 188 12.83 -19.54 3.10
CA ILE A 188 11.93 -20.33 2.26
C ILE A 188 10.87 -20.96 3.16
N LYS A 189 9.62 -21.11 2.70
CA LYS A 189 8.48 -21.61 3.51
C LYS A 189 8.77 -22.92 4.26
N ASN A 190 9.60 -23.78 3.69
CA ASN A 190 9.97 -25.08 4.25
C ASN A 190 11.17 -25.02 5.22
N ASP A 191 11.86 -23.89 5.34
CA ASP A 191 12.92 -23.74 6.34
C ASP A 191 12.32 -23.78 7.75
N GLU A 192 12.88 -24.64 8.60
CA GLU A 192 12.58 -24.62 10.03
C GLU A 192 12.82 -23.20 10.56
N THR A 193 11.79 -22.64 11.20
CA THR A 193 11.92 -21.32 11.83
C THR A 193 13.06 -21.43 12.85
N LYS A 194 13.98 -20.45 12.91
CA LYS A 194 15.13 -20.39 13.85
C LYS A 194 14.73 -20.24 15.32
N GLN A 195 13.61 -20.82 15.70
CA GLN A 195 13.20 -20.93 17.08
C GLN A 195 13.88 -22.16 17.67
N PRO A 196 14.31 -22.11 18.94
CA PRO A 196 14.45 -23.34 19.70
C PRO A 196 13.13 -24.09 19.58
N LYS A 197 13.17 -25.39 19.29
CA LYS A 197 11.95 -26.20 19.35
C LYS A 197 11.44 -26.07 20.79
N LYS A 198 10.13 -26.20 21.03
CA LYS A 198 9.57 -26.04 22.39
C LYS A 198 10.29 -26.92 23.44
N ALA A 199 10.90 -28.02 22.99
CA ALA A 199 11.75 -28.91 23.78
C ALA A 199 13.07 -28.29 24.27
N ASP A 200 13.64 -27.29 23.58
CA ASP A 200 14.96 -26.72 23.89
C ASP A 200 14.88 -25.44 24.74
N LEU A 201 13.67 -24.95 25.03
CA LEU A 201 13.47 -23.80 25.89
C LEU A 201 13.58 -24.25 27.36
N PRO A 202 14.30 -23.52 28.24
CA PRO A 202 14.21 -23.78 29.67
C PRO A 202 12.74 -23.66 30.10
N PRO A 203 12.26 -24.51 31.02
CA PRO A 203 10.87 -24.52 31.42
C PRO A 203 10.47 -23.13 31.91
N THR A 204 9.43 -22.54 31.31
CA THR A 204 8.92 -21.19 31.61
C THR A 204 8.50 -21.04 33.08
N THR A 205 8.25 -22.17 33.74
CA THR A 205 7.97 -22.27 35.16
C THR A 205 9.03 -23.18 35.75
N VAL A 206 9.97 -22.65 36.53
CA VAL A 206 10.67 -23.51 37.50
C VAL A 206 9.58 -24.04 38.42
N PRO A 207 9.42 -25.38 38.57
CA PRO A 207 8.45 -25.90 39.52
C PRO A 207 8.76 -25.27 40.89
N PHE A 208 7.78 -24.59 41.47
CA PHE A 208 7.89 -24.03 42.80
C PHE A 208 7.86 -25.22 43.77
N HIS A 209 9.01 -25.87 43.95
CA HIS A 209 9.20 -26.86 44.99
C HIS A 209 8.94 -26.15 46.31
N HIS A 210 8.01 -26.69 47.07
CA HIS A 210 7.38 -26.07 48.23
C HIS A 210 8.39 -25.35 49.11
N ALA A 211 8.18 -24.04 49.30
CA ALA A 211 8.80 -23.33 50.41
C ALA A 211 8.24 -23.96 51.69
N LYS A 212 9.15 -24.47 52.53
CA LYS A 212 8.84 -24.98 53.88
C LYS A 212 8.21 -23.89 54.75
#